data_AF-A0A7C5R147-F1
#
_entry.id   AF-A0A7C5R147-F1
#
_cell.length_a   1.000
_cell.length_b   1.000
_cell.length_c   1.000
_cell.angle_alpha   90.00
_cell.angle_beta   90.00
_cell.angle_gamma   90.00
#
_symmetry.space_group_name_H-M   'P 1'
#
loop_
_entity.id
_entity.type
_entity.pdbx_description
1 polymer ?
#
loop_
_entity_poly.entity_id
_entity_poly.type
_entity_poly.pdbx_seq_one_letter_code
_entity_poly.pdbx_strand_id
1 'polypeptide(L)'
;MNMQMQIPNPEAQTVNSDKSGVNKFLFQGFLSLFILVVVFGGWSMIAKINGAIIAGGRIDVEGRPKTLQHLDGGIVSEILVKNGDLVNKGDVVLRLDPTATGANRTIVEKRLYEAQARVDRLKAERDHLPQILWSERIQKAMGRPDVAEIVDGQTNLFHARKKSEDGQIGQLKERIEQLNEQIRGLQDLE
;
A
#
# COMPACT_ATOMS: atom_id res chain seq x y z
N MET A 1 -73.42 2.54 -132.50
CA MET A 1 -74.01 1.89 -131.33
C MET A 1 -72.98 1.99 -130.21
N ASN A 2 -73.27 2.81 -129.20
CA ASN A 2 -72.38 3.15 -128.08
C ASN A 2 -72.10 1.94 -127.19
N MET A 3 -70.89 1.81 -126.65
CA MET A 3 -70.66 1.64 -125.20
C MET A 3 -69.16 1.81 -124.87
N GLN A 4 -68.85 2.80 -124.03
CA GLN A 4 -67.54 2.96 -123.37
C GLN A 4 -67.40 1.92 -122.25
N MET A 5 -66.18 1.43 -122.01
CA MET A 5 -65.83 0.71 -120.79
C MET A 5 -64.69 1.45 -120.09
N GLN A 6 -64.97 1.90 -118.87
CA GLN A 6 -64.15 2.73 -118.00
C GLN A 6 -63.62 1.86 -116.85
N ILE A 7 -62.34 1.98 -116.51
CA ILE A 7 -61.74 1.34 -115.33
C ILE A 7 -60.92 2.41 -114.55
N PRO A 8 -60.93 2.40 -113.20
CA PRO A 8 -60.98 3.60 -112.37
C PRO A 8 -59.67 3.95 -111.64
N ASN A 9 -59.69 5.15 -111.06
CA ASN A 9 -58.73 5.81 -110.17
C ASN A 9 -58.59 5.11 -108.79
N PRO A 10 -57.38 5.00 -108.21
CA PRO A 10 -57.22 4.81 -106.76
C PRO A 10 -56.92 6.15 -106.08
N GLU A 11 -57.94 6.74 -105.47
CA GLU A 11 -57.80 7.93 -104.64
C GLU A 11 -56.95 7.65 -103.38
N ALA A 12 -56.07 8.60 -103.06
CA ALA A 12 -55.28 8.62 -101.85
C ALA A 12 -56.15 8.73 -100.59
N GLN A 13 -56.04 7.75 -99.69
CA GLN A 13 -56.62 7.82 -98.35
C GLN A 13 -55.69 8.62 -97.43
N THR A 14 -56.09 9.84 -97.04
CA THR A 14 -55.44 10.59 -95.96
C THR A 14 -56.04 10.16 -94.62
N VAL A 15 -55.26 9.39 -93.84
CA VAL A 15 -55.59 9.01 -92.46
C VAL A 15 -55.50 10.24 -91.56
N ASN A 16 -56.64 10.75 -91.10
CA ASN A 16 -56.70 11.72 -90.02
C ASN A 16 -56.32 11.03 -88.70
N SER A 17 -55.16 11.36 -88.14
CA SER A 17 -54.75 10.86 -86.82
C SER A 17 -55.43 11.67 -85.71
N ASP A 18 -56.27 10.97 -84.94
CA ASP A 18 -56.95 11.53 -83.77
C ASP A 18 -55.92 11.73 -82.63
N LYS A 19 -55.34 12.93 -82.58
CA LYS A 19 -54.35 13.36 -81.57
C LYS A 19 -54.93 13.47 -80.15
N SER A 20 -56.23 13.23 -79.94
CA SER A 20 -56.90 13.41 -78.64
C SER A 20 -56.67 12.28 -77.65
N GLY A 21 -56.30 11.07 -78.11
CA GLY A 21 -56.03 9.91 -77.24
C GLY A 21 -54.65 9.97 -76.56
N VAL A 22 -53.60 10.33 -77.30
CA VAL A 22 -52.20 10.34 -76.81
C VAL A 22 -52.00 11.35 -75.67
N ASN A 23 -52.64 12.52 -75.77
CA ASN A 23 -52.55 13.57 -74.76
C ASN A 23 -53.16 13.15 -73.41
N LYS A 24 -54.19 12.28 -73.43
CA LYS A 24 -54.81 11.75 -72.19
C LYS A 24 -53.90 10.76 -71.47
N PHE A 25 -53.19 9.89 -72.20
CA PHE A 25 -52.20 8.96 -71.61
C PHE A 25 -50.95 9.68 -71.09
N LEU A 26 -50.46 10.69 -71.82
CA LEU A 26 -49.35 11.53 -71.35
C LEU A 26 -49.73 12.30 -70.08
N PHE A 27 -50.95 12.84 -70.01
CA PHE A 27 -51.44 13.52 -68.81
C PHE A 27 -51.59 12.56 -67.61
N GLN A 28 -52.10 11.34 -67.84
CA GLN A 28 -52.16 10.31 -66.79
C GLN A 28 -50.76 9.91 -66.29
N GLY A 29 -49.79 9.78 -67.20
CA GLY A 29 -48.39 9.52 -66.84
C GLY A 29 -47.77 10.65 -66.03
N PHE A 30 -47.97 11.90 -66.44
CA PHE A 30 -47.47 13.08 -65.72
C PHE A 30 -48.12 13.24 -64.34
N LEU A 31 -49.42 12.96 -64.25
CA LEU A 31 -50.17 12.99 -62.99
C LEU A 31 -49.69 11.90 -62.02
N SER A 32 -49.44 10.68 -62.52
CA SER A 32 -48.87 9.58 -61.73
C SER A 32 -47.46 9.93 -61.21
N LEU A 33 -46.62 10.51 -62.06
CA LEU A 33 -45.28 10.96 -61.67
C LEU A 33 -45.35 12.06 -60.61
N PHE A 34 -46.23 13.05 -60.80
CA PHE A 34 -46.42 14.14 -59.87
C PHE A 34 -46.87 13.63 -58.49
N ILE A 35 -47.83 12.70 -58.46
CA ILE A 35 -48.28 12.06 -57.21
C ILE A 35 -47.13 11.32 -56.52
N LEU A 36 -46.33 10.56 -57.26
CA LEU A 36 -45.20 9.82 -56.70
C LEU A 36 -44.16 10.77 -56.06
N VAL A 37 -43.83 11.86 -56.75
CA VAL A 37 -42.88 12.86 -56.24
C VAL A 37 -43.41 13.55 -55.00
N VAL A 38 -44.69 13.94 -54.99
CA VAL A 38 -45.31 14.62 -53.84
C VAL A 38 -45.40 13.67 -52.63
N VAL A 39 -45.82 12.42 -52.83
CA VAL A 39 -45.96 11.43 -51.75
C VAL A 39 -44.60 11.05 -51.18
N PHE A 40 -43.64 10.72 -52.04
CA PHE A 40 -42.31 10.30 -51.58
C PHE A 40 -41.52 11.47 -50.97
N GLY A 41 -41.59 12.65 -51.60
CA GLY A 41 -40.96 13.86 -51.09
C GLY A 41 -41.56 14.29 -49.75
N GLY A 42 -42.89 14.30 -49.62
CA GLY A 42 -43.57 14.60 -48.38
C GLY A 42 -43.24 13.61 -47.25
N TRP A 43 -43.19 12.32 -47.58
CA TRP A 43 -42.78 11.29 -46.61
C TRP A 43 -41.33 11.46 -46.16
N SER A 44 -40.40 11.73 -47.08
CA SER A 44 -38.97 11.93 -46.76
C SER A 44 -38.72 13.15 -45.88
N MET A 45 -39.55 14.20 -45.95
CA MET A 45 -39.42 15.37 -45.07
C MET A 45 -39.81 15.06 -43.61
N ILE A 46 -40.69 14.08 -43.38
CA ILE A 46 -41.21 13.73 -42.06
C ILE A 46 -40.43 12.54 -41.45
N ALA A 47 -39.86 11.69 -42.29
CA ALA A 47 -39.11 10.51 -41.89
C ALA A 47 -37.85 10.88 -41.10
N LYS A 48 -37.88 10.65 -39.78
CA LYS A 48 -36.72 10.76 -38.90
C LYS A 48 -36.03 9.40 -38.79
N ILE A 49 -34.81 9.31 -39.30
CA ILE A 49 -33.96 8.12 -39.13
C ILE A 49 -33.23 8.26 -37.79
N ASN A 50 -33.70 7.53 -36.78
CA ASN A 50 -33.06 7.50 -35.47
C ASN A 50 -31.90 6.50 -35.50
N GLY A 51 -30.66 7.00 -35.57
CA GLY A 51 -29.47 6.18 -35.37
C GLY A 51 -29.07 6.20 -33.91
N ALA A 52 -29.01 5.03 -33.26
CA ALA A 52 -28.37 4.88 -31.96
C ALA A 52 -26.95 4.35 -32.17
N ILE A 53 -25.94 5.18 -31.87
CA ILE A 53 -24.55 4.75 -31.83
C ILE A 53 -24.31 4.13 -30.46
N ILE A 54 -24.18 2.80 -30.41
CA ILE A 54 -23.82 2.07 -29.20
C ILE A 54 -22.31 1.99 -29.16
N ALA A 55 -21.67 2.94 -28.47
CA ALA A 55 -20.24 2.89 -28.17
C ALA A 55 -20.04 2.21 -26.82
N GLY A 56 -19.37 1.06 -26.80
CA GLY A 56 -19.00 0.39 -25.55
C GLY A 56 -17.89 1.18 -24.84
N GLY A 57 -18.23 1.84 -23.75
CA GLY A 57 -17.24 2.42 -22.84
C GLY A 57 -16.87 1.43 -21.74
N ARG A 58 -15.58 1.29 -21.45
CA ARG A 58 -15.08 0.58 -20.25
C ARG A 58 -14.55 1.62 -19.28
N ILE A 59 -15.08 1.63 -18.06
CA ILE A 59 -14.53 2.41 -16.96
C ILE A 59 -13.37 1.60 -16.41
N ASP A 60 -12.15 2.07 -16.64
CA ASP A 60 -10.95 1.55 -16.01
C ASP A 60 -10.57 2.46 -14.83
N VAL A 61 -9.96 1.89 -13.80
CA VAL A 61 -9.56 2.66 -12.62
C VAL A 61 -8.31 3.45 -12.99
N GLU A 62 -8.40 4.79 -12.96
CA GLU A 62 -7.25 5.65 -13.21
C GLU A 62 -6.31 5.59 -12.00
N GLY A 63 -5.42 4.59 -11.99
CA GLY A 63 -4.48 4.37 -10.89
C GLY A 63 -3.73 3.05 -11.02
N ARG A 64 -2.49 3.01 -10.54
CA ARG A 64 -1.74 1.76 -10.39
C ARG A 64 -2.14 1.16 -9.04
N PRO A 65 -2.84 0.01 -8.98
CA PRO A 65 -3.12 -0.63 -7.70
C PRO A 65 -1.79 -0.93 -6.99
N LYS A 66 -1.70 -0.53 -5.72
CA LYS A 66 -0.54 -0.77 -4.87
C LYS A 66 -0.93 -1.82 -3.84
N THR A 67 -0.34 -3.00 -3.93
CA THR A 67 -0.49 -4.02 -2.90
C THR A 67 0.24 -3.55 -1.64
N LEU A 68 -0.51 -3.34 -0.57
CA LEU A 68 0.06 -3.05 0.75
C LEU A 68 0.43 -4.39 1.41
N GLN A 69 1.73 -4.63 1.56
CA GLN A 69 2.27 -5.82 2.23
C GLN A 69 3.12 -5.38 3.42
N HIS A 70 2.89 -5.98 4.58
CA HIS A 70 3.74 -5.76 5.74
C HIS A 70 5.05 -6.57 5.59
N LEU A 71 6.20 -5.92 5.84
CA LEU A 71 7.54 -6.48 5.61
C LEU A 71 7.87 -7.64 6.56
N ASP A 72 7.47 -7.55 7.84
CA ASP A 72 7.84 -8.54 8.86
C ASP A 72 6.80 -9.67 9.05
N GLY A 73 5.61 -9.55 8.46
CA GLY A 73 4.47 -10.41 8.77
C GLY A 73 3.95 -10.24 10.21
N GLY A 74 2.78 -10.79 10.53
CA GLY A 74 2.18 -10.67 11.86
C GLY A 74 0.71 -11.04 11.91
N ILE A 75 0.17 -11.24 13.11
CA ILE A 75 -1.27 -11.51 13.30
C ILE A 75 -2.01 -10.19 13.16
N VAL A 76 -3.04 -10.15 12.32
CA VAL A 76 -3.90 -8.97 12.18
C VAL A 76 -4.79 -8.88 13.42
N SER A 77 -4.69 -7.76 14.14
CA SER A 77 -5.57 -7.47 15.27
C SER A 77 -6.85 -6.79 14.79
N GLU A 78 -6.74 -5.81 13.89
CA GLU A 78 -7.88 -5.03 13.42
C GLU A 78 -7.65 -4.52 11.99
N ILE A 79 -8.71 -4.53 11.18
CA ILE A 79 -8.75 -3.88 9.87
C ILE A 79 -9.67 -2.66 10.00
N LEU A 80 -9.12 -1.47 9.79
CA LEU A 80 -9.78 -0.19 10.07
C LEU A 80 -10.50 0.41 8.85
N VAL A 81 -10.45 -0.28 7.72
CA VAL A 81 -11.01 0.18 6.44
C VAL A 81 -11.85 -0.91 5.78
N LYS A 82 -12.85 -0.48 5.02
CA LYS A 82 -13.73 -1.35 4.23
C LYS A 82 -13.51 -1.15 2.73
N ASN A 83 -14.00 -2.10 1.94
CA ASN A 83 -13.95 -1.99 0.48
C ASN A 83 -14.70 -0.74 0.02
N GLY A 84 -14.00 0.13 -0.72
CA GLY A 84 -14.56 1.38 -1.24
C GLY A 84 -14.30 2.61 -0.36
N ASP A 85 -13.65 2.46 0.80
CA ASP A 85 -13.27 3.60 1.63
C ASP A 85 -12.13 4.39 0.98
N LEU A 86 -12.25 5.73 1.03
CA LEU A 86 -11.21 6.65 0.61
C LEU A 86 -10.15 6.75 1.71
N VAL A 87 -8.90 6.43 1.39
CA VAL A 87 -7.77 6.48 2.32
C VAL A 87 -6.70 7.47 1.83
N ASN A 88 -6.15 8.26 2.74
CA ASN A 88 -5.07 9.19 2.48
C ASN A 88 -3.73 8.62 2.91
N LYS A 89 -2.65 9.24 2.45
CA LYS A 89 -1.29 8.86 2.85
C LYS A 89 -1.10 9.11 4.35
N GLY A 90 -0.76 8.05 5.09
CA GLY A 90 -0.54 8.10 6.53
C GLY A 90 -1.69 7.55 7.36
N ASP A 91 -2.84 7.27 6.74
CA ASP A 91 -3.98 6.68 7.43
C ASP A 91 -3.66 5.25 7.87
N VAL A 92 -4.05 4.92 9.10
CA VAL A 92 -3.86 3.58 9.65
C VAL A 92 -4.96 2.68 9.09
N VAL A 93 -4.59 1.83 8.13
CA VAL A 93 -5.54 0.91 7.48
C VAL A 93 -5.69 -0.43 8.21
N LEU A 94 -4.64 -0.85 8.92
CA LEU A 94 -4.55 -2.16 9.57
C LEU A 94 -3.66 -2.07 10.81
N ARG A 95 -4.05 -2.77 11.86
CA ARG A 95 -3.29 -2.90 13.11
C ARG A 95 -2.90 -4.35 13.32
N LEU A 96 -1.62 -4.58 13.61
CA LEU A 96 -1.09 -5.89 13.96
C LEU A 96 -1.17 -6.11 15.48
N ASP A 97 -1.24 -7.37 15.90
CA ASP A 97 -1.21 -7.77 17.30
C ASP A 97 0.14 -7.37 17.92
N PRO A 98 0.16 -6.45 18.90
CA PRO A 98 1.39 -5.96 19.51
C PRO A 98 2.00 -6.93 20.52
N THR A 99 1.35 -8.05 20.84
CA THR A 99 1.73 -8.93 21.96
C THR A 99 3.15 -9.49 21.79
N ALA A 100 3.46 -10.06 20.63
CA ALA A 100 4.79 -10.64 20.37
C ALA A 100 5.90 -9.57 20.35
N THR A 101 5.64 -8.43 19.70
CA THR A 101 6.57 -7.30 19.63
C THR A 101 6.79 -6.67 21.00
N GLY A 102 5.73 -6.55 21.81
CA GLY A 102 5.79 -6.05 23.18
C GLY A 102 6.61 -6.96 24.10
N ALA A 103 6.39 -8.28 24.03
CA ALA A 103 7.17 -9.24 24.79
C ALA A 103 8.66 -9.19 24.42
N ASN A 104 8.98 -9.19 23.12
CA ASN A 104 10.37 -9.06 22.64
C ASN A 104 11.01 -7.75 23.11
N ARG A 105 10.28 -6.64 23.05
CA ARG A 105 10.77 -5.35 23.54
C ARG A 105 11.12 -5.42 25.03
N THR A 106 10.25 -5.98 25.87
CA THR A 106 10.51 -6.12 27.31
C THR A 106 11.74 -6.98 27.59
N ILE A 107 11.92 -8.08 26.87
CA ILE A 107 13.10 -8.96 27.01
C ILE A 107 14.39 -8.22 26.64
N VAL A 108 14.39 -7.52 25.50
CA VAL A 108 15.57 -6.79 25.02
C VAL A 108 15.89 -5.61 25.93
N GLU A 109 14.89 -4.88 26.41
CA GLU A 109 15.09 -3.82 27.40
C GLU A 109 15.69 -4.35 28.69
N LYS A 110 15.19 -5.47 29.24
CA LYS A 110 15.75 -6.08 30.45
C LYS A 110 17.22 -6.45 30.26
N ARG A 111 17.56 -7.12 29.15
CA ARG A 111 18.95 -7.48 28.81
C ARG A 111 19.85 -6.24 28.67
N LEU A 112 19.32 -5.16 28.12
CA LEU A 112 20.04 -3.90 28.00
C LEU A 112 20.38 -3.32 29.37
N TYR A 113 19.43 -3.31 30.31
CA TYR A 113 19.67 -2.82 31.66
C TYR A 113 20.63 -3.72 32.44
N GLU A 114 20.51 -5.05 32.33
CA GLU A 114 21.46 -6.00 32.92
C GLU A 114 22.89 -5.77 32.42
N ALA A 115 23.05 -5.61 31.10
CA ALA A 115 24.35 -5.37 30.49
C ALA A 115 24.92 -4.01 30.93
N GLN A 116 24.10 -2.96 30.95
CA GLN A 116 24.53 -1.64 31.38
C GLN A 116 24.96 -1.62 32.85
N ALA A 117 24.15 -2.20 33.75
CA ALA A 117 24.46 -2.27 35.17
C ALA A 117 25.75 -3.07 35.42
N ARG A 118 25.97 -4.15 34.65
CA ARG A 118 27.23 -4.91 34.69
C ARG A 118 28.42 -4.07 34.27
N VAL A 119 28.29 -3.29 33.19
CA VAL A 119 29.36 -2.38 32.72
C VAL A 119 29.68 -1.35 33.79
N ASP A 120 28.65 -0.74 34.39
CA ASP A 120 28.83 0.29 35.42
C ASP A 120 29.54 -0.29 36.66
N ARG A 121 29.15 -1.51 37.11
CA ARG A 121 29.85 -2.24 38.18
C ARG A 121 31.30 -2.54 37.81
N LEU A 122 31.56 -3.08 36.62
CA LEU A 122 32.91 -3.45 36.19
C LEU A 122 33.83 -2.23 36.08
N LYS A 123 33.31 -1.07 35.65
CA LYS A 123 34.05 0.19 35.68
C LYS A 123 34.41 0.60 37.11
N ALA A 124 33.46 0.50 38.04
CA ALA A 124 33.71 0.80 39.44
C ALA A 124 34.75 -0.14 40.08
N GLU A 125 34.72 -1.43 39.74
CA GLU A 125 35.75 -2.40 40.19
C GLU A 125 37.12 -2.09 39.59
N ARG A 126 37.20 -1.86 38.27
CA ARG A 126 38.44 -1.52 37.58
C ARG A 126 39.10 -0.26 38.15
N ASP A 127 38.28 0.76 38.46
CA ASP A 127 38.76 2.05 38.95
C ASP A 127 38.85 2.07 40.50
N HIS A 128 38.68 0.91 41.16
CA HIS A 128 38.71 0.72 42.62
C HIS A 128 37.85 1.74 43.39
N LEU A 129 36.68 2.09 42.84
CA LEU A 129 35.79 3.09 43.42
C LEU A 129 35.15 2.59 44.73
N PRO A 130 34.73 3.50 45.63
CA PRO A 130 34.02 3.12 46.85
C PRO A 130 32.63 2.56 46.57
N GLN A 131 31.99 2.98 45.47
CA GLN A 131 30.63 2.65 45.10
C GLN A 131 30.46 2.62 43.58
N ILE A 132 29.41 1.97 43.10
CA ILE A 132 29.05 1.96 41.68
C ILE A 132 28.45 3.31 41.28
N LEU A 133 29.00 3.93 40.24
CA LEU A 133 28.39 5.11 39.62
C LEU A 133 27.48 4.67 38.48
N TRP A 134 26.18 4.64 38.75
CA TRP A 134 25.17 4.26 37.76
C TRP A 134 25.11 5.26 36.61
N SER A 135 25.05 4.76 35.38
CA SER A 135 24.84 5.57 34.19
C SER A 135 23.48 6.27 34.19
N GLU A 136 23.35 7.37 33.45
CA GLU A 136 22.10 8.14 33.31
C GLU A 136 20.91 7.25 32.90
N ARG A 137 21.15 6.25 32.05
CA ARG A 137 20.13 5.29 31.60
C ARG A 137 19.55 4.48 32.78
N ILE A 138 20.40 4.01 33.68
CA ILE A 138 19.96 3.27 34.87
C ILE A 138 19.26 4.21 35.85
N GLN A 139 19.80 5.41 36.07
CA GLN A 139 19.20 6.40 36.97
C GLN A 139 17.76 6.76 36.54
N LYS A 140 17.55 7.03 35.24
CA LYS A 140 16.20 7.32 34.70
C LYS A 140 15.23 6.14 34.82
N ALA A 141 15.75 4.91 34.82
CA ALA A 141 14.94 3.69 34.86
C ALA A 141 14.80 3.10 36.27
N MET A 142 15.41 3.71 37.30
CA MET A 142 15.48 3.18 38.66
C MET A 142 14.12 3.06 39.35
N GLY A 143 13.12 3.81 38.90
CA GLY A 143 11.73 3.68 39.37
C GLY A 143 11.02 2.41 38.90
N ARG A 144 11.59 1.66 37.95
CA ARG A 144 11.00 0.40 37.48
C ARG A 144 11.45 -0.77 38.38
N PRO A 145 10.52 -1.64 38.84
CA PRO A 145 10.86 -2.76 39.72
C PRO A 145 11.88 -3.75 39.13
N ASP A 146 11.79 -4.00 37.83
CA ASP A 146 12.70 -4.90 37.11
C ASP A 146 14.14 -4.37 37.05
N VAL A 147 14.31 -3.05 36.98
CA VAL A 147 15.62 -2.40 37.00
C VAL A 147 16.17 -2.30 38.42
N ALA A 148 15.31 -2.04 39.41
CA ALA A 148 15.71 -2.02 40.81
C ALA A 148 16.31 -3.36 41.25
N GLU A 149 15.67 -4.48 40.89
CA GLU A 149 16.18 -5.84 41.16
C GLU A 149 17.58 -6.07 40.56
N ILE A 150 17.81 -5.59 39.32
CA ILE A 150 19.12 -5.69 38.65
C ILE A 150 20.17 -4.86 39.40
N VAL A 151 19.83 -3.63 39.79
CA VAL A 151 20.71 -2.71 40.53
C VAL A 151 21.10 -3.31 41.88
N ASP A 152 20.13 -3.84 42.63
CA ASP A 152 20.37 -4.47 43.92
C ASP A 152 21.28 -5.70 43.77
N GLY A 153 21.00 -6.56 42.79
CA GLY A 153 21.83 -7.73 42.49
C GLY A 153 23.28 -7.36 42.15
N GLN A 154 23.50 -6.34 41.31
CA GLN A 154 24.85 -5.87 40.98
C GLN A 154 25.55 -5.21 42.17
N THR A 155 24.82 -4.47 43.00
CA THR A 155 25.36 -3.82 44.21
C THR A 155 25.83 -4.87 45.22
N ASN A 156 25.02 -5.90 45.48
CA ASN A 156 25.39 -7.00 46.36
C ASN A 156 26.64 -7.75 45.86
N LEU A 157 26.70 -8.02 44.54
CA LEU A 157 27.87 -8.67 43.92
C LEU A 157 29.13 -7.81 44.06
N PHE A 158 29.03 -6.50 43.84
CA PHE A 158 30.14 -5.56 43.99
C PHE A 158 30.70 -5.56 45.41
N HIS A 159 29.85 -5.44 46.43
CA HIS A 159 30.28 -5.46 47.83
C HIS A 159 30.90 -6.79 48.22
N ALA A 160 30.34 -7.91 47.77
CA ALA A 160 30.90 -9.24 48.02
C ALA A 160 32.31 -9.40 47.42
N ARG A 161 32.50 -8.93 46.17
CA ARG A 161 33.80 -8.96 45.49
C ARG A 161 34.83 -8.07 46.17
N LYS A 162 34.47 -6.83 46.46
CA LYS A 162 35.34 -5.89 47.17
C LYS A 162 35.78 -6.43 48.53
N LYS A 163 34.85 -6.98 49.30
CA LYS A 163 35.16 -7.61 50.60
C LYS A 163 36.12 -8.79 50.46
N SER A 164 35.96 -9.62 49.42
CA SER A 164 36.88 -10.72 49.15
C SER A 164 38.27 -10.23 48.77
N GLU A 165 38.37 -9.17 47.96
CA GLU A 165 39.64 -8.55 47.56
C GLU A 165 40.35 -7.95 48.77
N ASP A 166 39.65 -7.14 49.58
CA ASP A 166 40.17 -6.53 50.80
C ASP A 166 40.66 -7.61 51.79
N GLY A 167 39.93 -8.72 51.92
CA GLY A 167 40.33 -9.85 52.75
C GLY A 167 41.62 -10.53 52.29
N GLN A 168 41.79 -10.73 50.97
CA GLN A 168 43.04 -11.28 50.41
C GLN A 168 44.22 -10.35 50.62
N ILE A 169 44.01 -9.04 50.43
CA ILE A 169 45.04 -8.03 50.70
C ILE A 169 45.43 -8.04 52.18
N GLY A 170 44.45 -8.17 53.09
CA GLY A 170 44.70 -8.30 54.53
C GLY A 170 45.58 -9.49 54.88
N GLN A 171 45.25 -10.67 54.37
CA GLN A 171 46.04 -11.90 54.59
C GLN A 171 47.48 -11.78 54.05
N LEU A 172 47.65 -11.16 52.89
CA LEU A 172 49.00 -10.93 52.32
C LEU A 172 49.81 -9.96 53.18
N LYS A 173 49.18 -8.91 53.73
CA LYS A 173 49.84 -7.96 54.63
C LYS A 173 50.29 -8.63 55.94
N GLU A 174 49.42 -9.44 56.56
CA GLU A 174 49.78 -10.21 57.76
C GLU A 174 50.97 -11.14 57.48
N ARG A 175 51.00 -11.80 56.32
CA ARG A 175 52.12 -12.66 55.94
C ARG A 175 53.43 -11.89 55.72
N ILE A 176 53.36 -10.68 55.16
CA ILE A 176 54.53 -9.79 55.02
C ILE A 176 55.05 -9.40 56.40
N GLU A 177 54.17 -9.07 57.33
CA GLU A 177 54.54 -8.71 58.71
C GLU A 177 55.23 -9.87 59.44
N GLN A 178 54.66 -11.08 59.37
CA GLN A 178 55.26 -12.30 59.92
C GLN A 178 56.65 -12.59 59.35
N LEU A 179 56.85 -12.44 58.04
CA LEU A 179 58.15 -12.63 57.40
C LEU A 179 59.17 -11.58 57.86
N ASN A 180 58.76 -10.32 58.04
CA ASN A 180 59.63 -9.27 58.55
C ASN A 180 60.04 -9.48 60.01
N GLU A 181 59.17 -10.07 60.83
CA GLU A 181 59.53 -10.51 62.19
C GLU A 181 60.55 -11.64 62.18
N GLN A 182 60.39 -12.63 61.30
CA GLN A 182 61.37 -13.72 61.15
C GLN A 182 62.74 -13.20 60.69
N ILE A 183 62.77 -12.27 59.74
CA ILE A 183 64.03 -11.65 59.28
C ILE A 183 64.73 -10.93 60.43
N ARG A 184 64.01 -10.13 61.22
CA ARG A 184 64.58 -9.44 62.40
C ARG A 184 65.14 -10.43 63.42
N GLY A 185 64.38 -11.48 63.74
CA GLY A 185 64.83 -12.52 64.67
C GLY A 185 66.08 -13.26 64.20
N LEU A 186 66.30 -13.41 62.89
CA LEU A 186 67.52 -14.00 62.34
C LEU A 186 68.72 -13.04 62.35
N GLN A 187 68.48 -11.74 62.14
CA GLN A 187 69.53 -10.72 62.18
C GLN A 187 70.04 -10.46 63.60
N ASP A 188 69.18 -10.59 64.62
CA ASP A 188 69.57 -10.45 66.02
C ASP A 188 70.44 -11.63 66.54
N LEU A 189 70.61 -12.68 65.74
CA LEU A 189 71.40 -13.88 66.06
C LEU A 189 72.83 -13.88 65.48
N GLU A 190 73.18 -12.93 64.61
CA GLU A 190 74.56 -12.67 64.13
C GLU A 190 75.28 -11.61 64.98
#